data_AF-A0A218PSG5-F1
#
_entry.id   AF-A0A218PSG5-F1
#
_cell.length_a   1.000
_cell.length_b   1.000
_cell.length_c   1.000
_cell.angle_alpha   90.00
_cell.angle_beta   90.00
_cell.angle_gamma   90.00
#
_symmetry.space_group_name_H-M   'P 1'
#
loop_
_entity.id
_entity.type
_entity.pdbx_description
1 polymer ?
#
loop_
_entity_poly.entity_id
_entity_poly.type
_entity_poly.pdbx_seq_one_letter_code
_entity_poly.pdbx_strand_id
1 'polypeptide(L)'
;MTKAVRRIGPAPEIKESINTVETPSSQILKAAQKDIEVPDSLGRIIKVRAITALQRMRMFEAIGALSRNEMYLGHASLACSVIAIDGEPVRFPSSKREVEALVDRLDNEGLAAAGVGLAKLNGAEIDPETGDLTFDRNGKEKAKNSAATPNL
;
A
#
# COMPACT_ATOMS: atom_id res chain seq x y z
N MET A 1 19.65 75.79 10.18
CA MET A 1 20.51 74.72 9.61
C MET A 1 20.60 73.59 10.62
N THR A 2 20.51 72.32 10.15
CA THR A 2 20.94 71.08 10.85
C THR A 2 20.02 70.58 12.00
N LYS A 3 19.49 69.35 12.07
CA LYS A 3 19.39 68.16 11.22
C LYS A 3 18.31 67.25 11.82
N ALA A 4 17.47 66.66 10.96
CA ALA A 4 16.35 65.77 11.32
C ALA A 4 16.82 64.43 11.91
N VAL A 5 16.21 63.99 13.00
CA VAL A 5 16.33 62.62 13.53
C VAL A 5 15.06 61.87 13.18
N ARG A 6 15.07 61.16 12.05
CA ARG A 6 14.03 60.20 11.69
C ARG A 6 14.28 58.92 12.48
N ARG A 7 13.39 58.59 13.43
CA ARG A 7 13.33 57.25 14.05
C ARG A 7 12.80 56.28 13.00
N ILE A 8 13.65 55.36 12.55
CA ILE A 8 13.30 54.24 11.68
C ILE A 8 12.69 53.16 12.59
N GLY A 9 11.41 52.83 12.36
CA GLY A 9 10.76 51.67 12.97
C GLY A 9 11.34 50.34 12.46
N PRO A 10 11.06 49.22 13.15
CA PRO A 10 11.77 47.95 12.97
C PRO A 10 11.54 47.32 11.59
N ALA A 11 12.54 46.55 11.17
CA ALA A 11 12.64 45.85 9.88
C ALA A 11 11.44 44.92 9.61
N PRO A 12 11.02 44.76 8.34
CA PRO A 12 10.00 43.79 7.99
C PRO A 12 10.49 42.35 8.25
N GLU A 13 9.74 41.60 9.04
CA GLU A 13 9.90 40.14 9.20
C GLU A 13 9.81 39.46 7.83
N ILE A 14 10.93 38.90 7.38
CA ILE A 14 10.97 38.00 6.24
C ILE A 14 10.27 36.71 6.69
N LYS A 15 9.06 36.50 6.18
CA LYS A 15 8.45 35.16 6.17
C LYS A 15 9.27 34.31 5.21
N GLU A 16 10.30 33.66 5.74
CA GLU A 16 11.01 32.61 5.02
C GLU A 16 10.03 31.47 4.75
N SER A 17 9.42 31.51 3.57
CA SER A 17 8.83 30.34 2.95
C SER A 17 9.97 29.33 2.73
N ILE A 18 10.12 28.41 3.66
CA ILE A 18 10.96 27.23 3.47
C ILE A 18 10.39 26.41 2.31
N ASN A 19 10.84 26.71 1.09
CA ASN A 19 10.73 25.79 -0.02
C ASN A 19 11.59 24.59 0.35
N THR A 20 10.96 23.55 0.89
CA THR A 20 11.56 22.23 1.04
C THR A 20 11.96 21.74 -0.35
N VAL A 21 13.21 21.99 -0.72
CA VAL A 21 13.83 21.40 -1.91
C VAL A 21 13.79 19.91 -1.69
N GLU A 22 12.81 19.23 -2.30
CA GLU A 22 12.76 17.78 -2.31
C GLU A 22 14.07 17.30 -2.93
N THR A 23 14.89 16.64 -2.12
CA THR A 23 16.14 16.08 -2.61
C THR A 23 15.80 14.97 -3.60
N PRO A 24 16.61 14.76 -4.66
CA PRO A 24 16.45 13.61 -5.56
C PRO A 24 16.33 12.28 -4.80
N SER A 25 17.01 12.18 -3.66
CA SER A 25 16.89 11.06 -2.71
C SER A 25 15.48 10.90 -2.13
N SER A 26 14.78 11.98 -1.81
CA SER A 26 13.39 11.95 -1.32
C SER A 26 12.40 11.48 -2.39
N GLN A 27 12.63 11.84 -3.66
CA GLN A 27 11.80 11.41 -4.78
C GLN A 27 11.96 9.90 -5.09
N ILE A 28 13.18 9.38 -4.98
CA ILE A 28 13.45 7.93 -5.15
C ILE A 28 12.81 7.11 -4.01
N LEU A 29 12.83 7.61 -2.77
CA LEU A 29 12.23 6.93 -1.63
C LEU A 29 10.69 6.86 -1.71
N LYS A 30 10.03 7.93 -2.17
CA LYS A 30 8.57 7.95 -2.38
C LYS A 30 8.13 7.00 -3.50
N ALA A 31 8.88 6.92 -4.60
CA ALA A 31 8.57 5.99 -5.69
C ALA A 31 8.72 4.51 -5.29
N ALA A 32 9.58 4.20 -4.32
CA ALA A 32 9.81 2.85 -3.82
C ALA A 32 8.83 2.39 -2.72
N GLN A 33 8.06 3.31 -2.12
CA GLN A 33 7.12 3.02 -1.03
C GLN A 33 5.69 3.42 -1.41
N LYS A 34 5.20 2.86 -2.52
CA LYS A 34 3.78 2.95 -2.84
C LYS A 34 3.04 2.01 -1.90
N ASP A 35 2.33 2.60 -0.94
CA ASP A 35 1.42 1.90 -0.05
C ASP A 35 0.01 2.07 -0.60
N ILE A 36 -0.81 1.02 -0.56
CA ILE A 36 -2.21 1.07 -0.93
C ILE A 36 -3.05 0.63 0.26
N GLU A 37 -4.12 1.35 0.52
CA GLU A 37 -5.15 0.98 1.48
C GLU A 37 -6.32 0.36 0.73
N VAL A 38 -6.79 -0.80 1.18
CA VAL A 38 -7.93 -1.51 0.61
C VAL A 38 -8.87 -1.89 1.75
N PRO A 39 -10.17 -1.56 1.67
CA PRO A 39 -11.14 -2.07 2.63
C PRO A 39 -11.37 -3.57 2.40
N ASP A 40 -11.48 -4.33 3.48
CA ASP A 40 -12.01 -5.69 3.42
C ASP A 40 -13.54 -5.71 3.51
N SER A 41 -14.14 -6.89 3.37
CA SER A 41 -15.59 -7.09 3.46
C SER A 41 -16.15 -6.90 4.87
N LEU A 42 -15.31 -6.89 5.90
CA LEU A 42 -15.68 -6.63 7.31
C LEU A 42 -15.60 -5.13 7.66
N GLY A 43 -15.13 -4.29 6.72
CA GLY A 43 -14.97 -2.85 6.91
C GLY A 43 -13.64 -2.42 7.52
N ARG A 44 -12.68 -3.35 7.68
CA ARG A 44 -11.32 -3.04 8.12
C ARG A 44 -10.52 -2.45 6.97
N ILE A 45 -9.61 -1.53 7.26
CA ILE A 45 -8.68 -0.96 6.27
C ILE A 45 -7.35 -1.70 6.32
N ILE A 46 -7.05 -2.44 5.25
CA ILE A 46 -5.79 -3.17 5.11
C ILE A 46 -4.83 -2.31 4.29
N LYS A 47 -3.72 -1.89 4.90
CA LYS A 47 -2.63 -1.20 4.21
C LYS A 47 -1.58 -2.22 3.77
N VAL A 48 -1.29 -2.27 2.49
CA VAL A 48 -0.30 -3.17 1.90
C VAL A 48 0.83 -2.44 1.19
N ARG A 49 1.97 -3.11 1.13
CA ARG A 49 3.18 -2.71 0.41
C ARG A 49 3.79 -3.90 -0.29
N ALA A 50 4.41 -3.65 -1.45
CA ALA A 50 5.24 -4.65 -2.12
C ALA A 50 6.42 -5.06 -1.22
N ILE A 51 6.56 -6.37 -0.96
CA ILE A 51 7.71 -6.89 -0.21
C ILE A 51 9.00 -6.76 -1.02
N THR A 52 10.05 -6.29 -0.37
CA THR A 52 11.40 -6.24 -0.96
C THR A 52 12.02 -7.64 -1.05
N ALA A 53 13.07 -7.78 -1.86
CA ALA A 53 13.79 -9.05 -1.98
C ALA A 53 14.34 -9.54 -0.62
N LEU A 54 14.86 -8.65 0.21
CA LEU A 54 15.35 -8.97 1.55
C LEU A 54 14.21 -9.46 2.47
N GLN A 55 13.06 -8.80 2.43
CA GLN A 55 11.88 -9.24 3.20
C GLN A 55 11.40 -10.62 2.74
N ARG A 56 11.41 -10.88 1.43
CA ARG A 56 11.07 -12.20 0.89
C ARG A 56 12.05 -13.28 1.38
N MET A 57 13.35 -12.99 1.42
CA MET A 57 14.35 -13.91 2.02
C MET A 57 14.08 -14.16 3.50
N ARG A 58 13.80 -13.11 4.29
CA ARG A 58 13.46 -13.23 5.72
C ARG A 58 12.17 -14.02 5.94
N MET A 59 11.17 -13.85 5.08
CA MET A 59 9.95 -14.65 5.11
C MET A 59 10.25 -16.13 4.88
N PHE A 60 11.08 -16.45 3.87
CA PHE A 60 11.49 -17.84 3.62
C PHE A 60 12.22 -18.45 4.82
N GLU A 61 13.08 -17.68 5.46
CA GLU A 61 13.75 -18.09 6.70
C GLU A 61 12.75 -18.32 7.84
N ALA A 62 11.78 -17.41 8.02
CA ALA A 62 10.77 -17.50 9.07
C ALA A 62 9.88 -18.74 8.94
N ILE A 63 9.49 -19.12 7.71
CA ILE A 63 8.60 -20.28 7.45
C ILE A 63 9.37 -21.59 7.23
N GLY A 64 10.67 -21.52 6.93
CA GLY A 64 11.56 -22.67 6.79
C GLY A 64 11.09 -23.68 5.74
N ALA A 65 11.00 -24.95 6.12
CA ALA A 65 10.63 -26.05 5.21
C ALA A 65 9.24 -25.89 4.56
N LEU A 66 8.33 -25.14 5.18
CA LEU A 66 7.00 -24.86 4.64
C LEU A 66 7.03 -23.92 3.43
N SER A 67 8.16 -23.29 3.14
CA SER A 67 8.36 -22.54 1.88
C SER A 67 8.17 -23.39 0.62
N ARG A 68 8.29 -24.71 0.72
CA ARG A 68 8.01 -25.65 -0.38
C ARG A 68 6.53 -25.91 -0.60
N ASN A 69 5.67 -25.55 0.36
CA ASN A 69 4.24 -25.63 0.20
C ASN A 69 3.74 -24.32 -0.43
N GLU A 70 3.36 -24.40 -1.71
CA GLU A 70 2.94 -23.24 -2.49
C GLU A 70 1.74 -22.52 -1.87
N MET A 71 0.78 -23.26 -1.32
CA MET A 71 -0.41 -22.68 -0.67
C MET A 71 -0.01 -21.92 0.59
N TYR A 72 0.84 -22.53 1.42
CA TYR A 72 1.35 -21.87 2.63
C TYR A 72 2.17 -20.62 2.28
N LEU A 73 3.03 -20.72 1.26
CA LEU A 73 3.83 -19.61 0.80
C LEU A 73 2.97 -18.45 0.25
N GLY A 74 1.88 -18.77 -0.47
CA GLY A 74 0.92 -17.79 -0.95
C GLY A 74 0.30 -16.99 0.20
N HIS A 75 -0.25 -17.67 1.19
CA HIS A 75 -0.82 -17.02 2.38
C HIS A 75 0.23 -16.22 3.16
N ALA A 76 1.42 -16.78 3.37
CA ALA A 76 2.51 -16.09 4.05
C ALA A 76 2.94 -14.82 3.29
N SER A 77 3.02 -14.87 1.96
CA SER A 77 3.40 -13.72 1.13
C SER A 77 2.35 -12.60 1.20
N LEU A 78 1.07 -12.95 1.22
CA LEU A 78 -0.01 -11.97 1.38
C LEU A 78 0.03 -11.34 2.78
N ALA A 79 0.11 -12.16 3.83
CA ALA A 79 0.21 -11.67 5.21
C ALA A 79 1.44 -10.75 5.41
N CYS A 80 2.61 -11.14 4.90
CA CYS A 80 3.86 -10.36 5.03
C CYS A 80 3.85 -9.04 4.24
N SER A 81 2.91 -8.86 3.30
CA SER A 81 2.74 -7.61 2.55
C SER A 81 1.93 -6.55 3.31
N VAL A 82 1.21 -6.96 4.37
CA VAL A 82 0.40 -6.06 5.19
C VAL A 82 1.31 -5.28 6.15
N ILE A 83 1.16 -3.96 6.15
CA ILE A 83 1.93 -3.05 7.01
C ILE A 83 1.07 -2.31 8.03
N ALA A 84 -0.26 -2.28 7.86
CA ALA A 84 -1.19 -1.82 8.89
C ALA A 84 -2.59 -2.44 8.71
N ILE A 85 -3.30 -2.60 9.82
CA ILE A 85 -4.71 -3.01 9.88
C ILE A 85 -5.43 -1.94 10.70
N ASP A 86 -6.43 -1.27 10.12
CA ASP A 86 -7.18 -0.17 10.77
C ASP A 86 -6.28 0.96 11.29
N GLY A 87 -5.19 1.23 10.57
CA GLY A 87 -4.19 2.22 10.96
C GLY A 87 -3.22 1.75 12.06
N GLU A 88 -3.44 0.58 12.66
CA GLU A 88 -2.49 -0.04 13.58
C GLU A 88 -1.31 -0.66 12.79
N PRO A 89 -0.06 -0.21 13.02
CA PRO A 89 1.09 -0.74 12.29
C PRO A 89 1.34 -2.21 12.61
N VAL A 90 1.47 -3.02 11.56
CA VAL A 90 1.85 -4.43 11.65
C VAL A 90 3.36 -4.55 11.43
N ARG A 91 4.03 -5.24 12.35
CA ARG A 91 5.47 -5.54 12.19
C ARG A 91 5.65 -6.72 11.25
N PHE A 92 6.72 -6.69 10.47
CA PHE A 92 7.09 -7.80 9.62
C PHE A 92 7.40 -9.04 10.49
N PRO A 93 6.76 -10.20 10.24
CA PRO A 93 6.92 -11.38 11.07
C PRO A 93 8.33 -11.95 10.92
N SER A 94 8.90 -12.38 12.04
CA SER A 94 10.25 -12.92 12.19
C SER A 94 10.29 -14.43 12.40
N SER A 95 9.14 -15.05 12.68
CA SER A 95 9.01 -16.48 12.91
C SER A 95 7.75 -17.05 12.28
N LYS A 96 7.73 -18.36 12.04
CA LYS A 96 6.56 -19.10 11.58
C LYS A 96 5.30 -18.77 12.40
N ARG A 97 5.42 -18.75 13.72
CA ARG A 97 4.29 -18.51 14.63
C ARG A 97 3.71 -17.11 14.46
N GLU A 98 4.55 -16.12 14.19
CA GLU A 98 4.09 -14.74 13.91
C GLU A 98 3.41 -14.65 12.55
N VAL A 99 3.87 -15.41 11.54
CA VAL A 99 3.17 -15.51 10.25
C VAL A 99 1.79 -16.11 10.44
N GLU A 100 1.68 -17.24 11.16
CA GLU A 100 0.38 -17.89 11.41
C GLU A 100 -0.55 -16.99 12.23
N ALA A 101 -0.05 -16.29 13.24
CA ALA A 101 -0.85 -15.33 14.01
C ALA A 101 -1.32 -14.14 13.16
N LEU A 102 -0.52 -13.70 12.19
CA LEU A 102 -0.92 -12.63 11.29
C LEU A 102 -1.96 -13.11 10.26
N VAL A 103 -1.80 -14.33 9.74
CA VAL A 103 -2.78 -14.98 8.86
C VAL A 103 -4.11 -15.14 9.60
N ASP A 104 -4.09 -15.62 10.84
CA ASP A 104 -5.27 -15.76 11.70
C ASP A 104 -5.93 -14.40 11.99
N ARG A 105 -5.13 -13.36 12.30
CA ARG A 105 -5.67 -12.00 12.51
C ARG A 105 -6.34 -11.41 11.27
N LEU A 106 -5.84 -11.72 10.07
CA LEU A 106 -6.37 -11.20 8.81
C LEU A 106 -7.61 -11.97 8.35
N ASP A 107 -7.75 -13.24 8.74
CA ASP A 107 -8.75 -14.16 8.23
C ASP A 107 -8.73 -14.22 6.68
N ASN A 108 -9.78 -14.78 6.07
CA ASN A 108 -9.87 -14.90 4.62
C ASN A 108 -10.10 -13.54 3.95
N GLU A 109 -10.93 -12.71 4.58
CA GLU A 109 -11.37 -11.41 4.09
C GLU A 109 -10.20 -10.42 4.02
N GLY A 110 -9.35 -10.38 5.05
CA GLY A 110 -8.16 -9.53 5.08
C GLY A 110 -7.08 -10.01 4.10
N LEU A 111 -6.91 -11.33 3.92
CA LEU A 111 -5.99 -11.87 2.91
C LEU A 111 -6.46 -11.58 1.49
N ALA A 112 -7.77 -11.65 1.23
CA ALA A 112 -8.35 -11.28 -0.06
C ALA A 112 -8.11 -9.78 -0.35
N ALA A 113 -8.38 -8.91 0.63
CA ALA A 113 -8.12 -7.47 0.50
C ALA A 113 -6.62 -7.18 0.28
N ALA A 114 -5.73 -7.91 0.96
CA ALA A 114 -4.29 -7.79 0.74
C ALA A 114 -3.89 -8.19 -0.68
N GLY A 115 -4.46 -9.27 -1.21
CA GLY A 115 -4.26 -9.71 -2.60
C GLY A 115 -4.70 -8.65 -3.62
N VAL A 116 -5.87 -8.07 -3.41
CA VAL A 116 -6.39 -6.95 -4.22
C VAL A 116 -5.45 -5.75 -4.17
N GLY A 117 -4.97 -5.37 -2.99
CA GLY A 117 -4.03 -4.26 -2.85
C GLY A 117 -2.70 -4.53 -3.55
N LEU A 118 -2.18 -5.75 -3.49
CA LEU A 118 -0.94 -6.14 -4.16
C LEU A 118 -1.09 -6.15 -5.69
N ALA A 119 -2.22 -6.63 -6.19
CA ALA A 119 -2.54 -6.59 -7.62
C ALA A 119 -2.63 -5.15 -8.14
N LYS A 120 -3.29 -4.23 -7.40
CA LYS A 120 -3.31 -2.80 -7.71
C LYS A 120 -1.90 -2.18 -7.71
N LEU A 121 -1.03 -2.58 -6.79
CA LEU A 121 0.37 -2.12 -6.75
C LEU A 121 1.14 -2.54 -8.00
N ASN A 122 0.89 -3.75 -8.50
CA ASN A 122 1.54 -4.30 -9.69
C ASN A 122 0.94 -3.80 -11.02
N GLY A 123 -0.06 -2.91 -10.96
CA GLY A 123 -0.72 -2.37 -12.15
C GLY A 123 -1.75 -3.29 -12.77
N ALA A 124 -2.23 -4.30 -12.02
CA ALA A 124 -3.42 -5.04 -12.42
C ALA A 124 -4.67 -4.21 -12.09
N GLU A 125 -5.50 -3.99 -13.09
CA GLU A 125 -6.86 -3.50 -12.90
C GLU A 125 -7.72 -4.65 -12.37
N ILE A 126 -8.48 -4.35 -11.33
CA ILE A 126 -9.34 -5.31 -10.65
C ILE A 126 -10.74 -4.74 -10.75
N ASP A 127 -11.67 -5.54 -11.26
CA ASP A 127 -13.05 -5.13 -11.37
C ASP A 127 -13.61 -4.85 -9.97
N PRO A 128 -14.06 -3.61 -9.68
CA PRO A 128 -14.46 -3.21 -8.33
C PRO A 128 -15.75 -3.90 -7.85
N GLU A 129 -16.54 -4.50 -8.75
CA GLU A 129 -17.79 -5.20 -8.42
C GLU A 129 -17.59 -6.68 -8.06
N THR A 130 -16.56 -7.33 -8.60
CA THR A 130 -16.38 -8.79 -8.47
C THR A 130 -15.13 -9.17 -7.67
N GLY A 131 -14.13 -8.28 -7.58
CA GLY A 131 -12.83 -8.59 -6.95
C GLY A 131 -11.96 -9.54 -7.77
N ASP A 132 -12.41 -9.93 -8.96
CA ASP A 132 -11.69 -10.77 -9.90
C ASP A 132 -10.68 -9.97 -10.71
N LEU A 133 -9.57 -10.62 -11.08
CA LEU A 133 -8.59 -10.09 -12.02
C LEU A 133 -9.20 -10.13 -13.43
N THR A 134 -9.41 -8.96 -14.03
CA THR A 134 -9.82 -8.88 -15.44
C THR A 134 -8.62 -9.18 -16.33
N PHE A 135 -8.66 -10.32 -17.02
CA PHE A 135 -7.72 -10.64 -18.09
C PHE A 135 -8.46 -10.69 -19.42
N ASP A 136 -8.22 -9.73 -20.31
CA ASP A 136 -8.66 -9.88 -21.70
C ASP A 136 -7.85 -10.99 -22.38
N ARG A 137 -8.51 -11.86 -23.15
CA ARG A 137 -7.84 -12.94 -23.93
C ARG A 137 -6.90 -12.44 -25.03
N ASN A 138 -6.61 -11.13 -25.13
CA ASN A 138 -5.69 -10.53 -26.10
C ASN A 138 -5.02 -9.21 -25.65
N GLY A 139 -4.98 -8.87 -24.34
CA GLY A 139 -4.23 -7.71 -23.84
C GLY A 139 -4.71 -6.34 -24.35
N LYS A 140 -6.01 -6.17 -24.61
CA LYS A 140 -6.64 -4.86 -24.80
C LYS A 140 -8.04 -4.83 -24.17
N GLU A 141 -8.16 -3.99 -23.16
CA GLU A 141 -9.37 -3.66 -22.40
C GLU A 141 -10.46 -3.11 -23.32
N LYS A 142 -11.69 -3.63 -23.24
CA LYS A 142 -12.90 -2.83 -23.57
C LYS A 142 -14.16 -3.29 -22.84
N ALA A 143 -14.58 -2.40 -21.95
CA ALA A 143 -15.90 -1.77 -21.86
C ALA A 143 -17.13 -2.64 -22.17
N LYS A 144 -17.92 -2.89 -21.13
CA LYS A 144 -19.37 -3.07 -21.28
C LYS A 144 -20.11 -2.14 -20.32
N ASN A 145 -20.38 -0.94 -20.83
CA ASN A 145 -21.51 -0.14 -20.38
C ASN A 145 -22.81 -0.72 -20.96
N SER A 146 -23.78 -0.91 -20.07
CA SER A 146 -25.20 -0.55 -20.26
C SER A 146 -26.14 -1.48 -21.04
N ALA A 147 -27.14 -1.92 -20.27
CA ALA A 147 -28.58 -1.99 -20.57
C ALA A 147 -29.14 -3.19 -21.36
N ALA A 148 -29.84 -4.07 -20.63
CA ALA A 148 -31.22 -4.43 -20.95
C ALA A 148 -31.97 -4.87 -19.69
N THR A 149 -32.75 -3.97 -19.11
CA THR A 149 -33.82 -4.26 -18.14
C THR A 149 -34.87 -5.18 -18.79
N PRO A 150 -35.46 -6.15 -18.07
CA PRO A 150 -36.58 -6.92 -18.59
C PRO A 150 -37.85 -6.06 -18.51
N ASN A 151 -38.59 -5.92 -19.61
CA ASN A 151 -40.00 -5.56 -19.48
C ASN A 151 -40.85 -6.01 -20.69
N LEU A 152 -41.98 -6.63 -20.34
CA LEU A 152 -43.13 -7.10 -21.12
C LEU A 152 -42.96 -8.40 -21.92
#